data_AF-A0A9D6TTN6-F1
#
_entry.id   AF-A0A9D6TTN6-F1
#
_cell.length_a   1.000
_cell.length_b   1.000
_cell.length_c   1.000
_cell.angle_alpha   90.00
_cell.angle_beta   90.00
_cell.angle_gamma   90.00
#
_symmetry.space_group_name_H-M   'P 1'
#
loop_
_entity.id
_entity.type
_entity.pdbx_description
1 polymer ?
#
loop_
_entity_poly.entity_id
_entity_poly.type
_entity_poly.pdbx_seq_one_letter_code
_entity_poly.pdbx_strand_id
1 'polypeptide(L)'
;MRLRRWTIAASLASLPFVLPHVVEDFAEGTAQRFGLSTAAGAFLLGGFLALQSLGLILVGLRRREGFRITLWVGVIWVVGAVTDHGPAIVGGGFRSGAPSVLWVLGLVATQATAALLAWQGGRRLRK
;
A
#
# COMPACT_ATOMS: atom_id res chain seq x y z
N MET A 1 -7.19 -20.44 -9.03
CA MET A 1 -6.79 -20.60 -7.61
C MET A 1 -5.46 -19.91 -7.26
N ARG A 2 -4.39 -20.09 -8.04
CA ARG A 2 -3.06 -19.53 -7.73
C ARG A 2 -3.03 -17.99 -7.58
N LEU A 3 -3.60 -17.25 -8.54
CA LEU A 3 -3.57 -15.77 -8.51
C LEU A 3 -4.22 -15.16 -7.26
N ARG A 4 -5.30 -15.77 -6.75
CA ARG A 4 -5.96 -15.32 -5.51
C ARG A 4 -5.01 -15.39 -4.32
N ARG A 5 -4.39 -16.56 -4.12
CA ARG A 5 -3.45 -16.79 -3.01
C ARG A 5 -2.27 -15.84 -3.10
N TRP A 6 -1.72 -15.65 -4.31
CA TRP A 6 -0.62 -14.73 -4.52
C TRP A 6 -1.01 -13.25 -4.34
N THR A 7 -2.21 -12.85 -4.75
CA THR A 7 -2.72 -11.49 -4.48
C THR A 7 -2.76 -11.22 -2.98
N ILE A 8 -3.31 -12.17 -2.21
CA ILE A 8 -3.37 -12.07 -0.75
C ILE A 8 -1.97 -12.05 -0.14
N ALA A 9 -1.11 -12.99 -0.53
CA ALA A 9 0.24 -13.10 -0.01
C ALA A 9 1.07 -11.83 -0.28
N ALA A 10 1.02 -11.29 -1.50
CA ALA A 10 1.75 -10.07 -1.85
C ALA A 10 1.25 -8.86 -1.06
N SER A 11 -0.06 -8.71 -0.86
CA SER A 11 -0.61 -7.62 -0.05
C SER A 11 -0.25 -7.74 1.42
N LEU A 12 -0.25 -8.95 2.00
CA LEU A 12 0.17 -9.15 3.39
C LEU A 12 1.68 -9.00 3.57
N ALA A 13 2.47 -9.39 2.58
CA ALA A 13 3.92 -9.21 2.57
C ALA A 13 4.34 -7.72 2.59
N SER A 14 3.42 -6.79 2.32
CA SER A 14 3.71 -5.37 2.45
C SER A 14 3.74 -4.87 3.89
N LEU A 15 3.10 -5.57 4.84
CA LEU A 15 2.92 -5.08 6.21
C LEU A 15 4.23 -4.77 6.94
N PRO A 16 5.30 -5.59 6.82
CA PRO A 16 6.60 -5.27 7.42
C PRO A 16 7.25 -4.00 6.87
N PHE A 17 6.80 -3.48 5.73
CA PHE A 17 7.30 -2.23 5.14
C PHE A 17 6.35 -1.07 5.41
N VAL A 18 5.04 -1.27 5.22
CA VAL A 18 4.01 -0.24 5.43
C VAL A 18 3.97 0.23 6.88
N LEU A 19 3.99 -0.68 7.85
CA LEU A 19 3.83 -0.31 9.26
C LEU A 19 4.97 0.58 9.78
N PRO A 20 6.26 0.19 9.69
CA PRO A 20 7.34 1.07 10.14
C PRO A 20 7.39 2.37 9.33
N HIS A 21 7.13 2.32 8.02
CA HIS A 21 7.11 3.52 7.17
C HIS A 21 6.09 4.54 7.63
N VAL A 22 4.86 4.09 7.90
CA VAL A 22 3.78 4.97 8.32
C VAL A 22 4.03 5.53 9.72
N VAL A 23 4.62 4.74 10.62
CA VAL A 23 5.05 5.25 11.94
C VAL A 23 6.08 6.37 11.78
N GLU A 24 7.07 6.20 10.89
CA GLU A 24 8.02 7.27 10.56
C GLU A 24 7.31 8.50 9.99
N ASP A 25 6.33 8.33 9.09
CA ASP A 25 5.52 9.44 8.55
C ASP A 25 4.77 10.24 9.61
N PHE A 26 4.18 9.56 10.59
CA PHE A 26 3.52 10.24 11.70
C PHE A 26 4.50 11.01 12.57
N ALA A 27 5.66 10.42 12.87
CA ALA A 27 6.70 11.06 13.66
C ALA A 27 7.25 12.34 12.99
N GLU A 28 7.32 12.34 11.66
CA GLU A 28 7.84 13.44 10.83
C GLU A 28 6.77 14.46 10.41
N GLY A 29 5.53 14.25 10.87
CA GLY A 29 4.41 15.15 10.62
C GLY A 29 3.95 15.18 9.16
N THR A 30 4.04 14.06 8.43
CA THR A 30 3.63 13.97 7.02
C THR A 30 2.18 14.42 6.84
N ALA A 31 1.25 14.02 7.73
CA ALA A 31 -0.16 14.44 7.66
C ALA A 31 -0.32 15.97 7.71
N GLN A 32 0.46 16.64 8.55
CA GLN A 32 0.44 18.09 8.74
C GLN A 32 0.96 18.83 7.51
N ARG A 33 1.90 18.25 6.76
CA ARG A 33 2.38 18.80 5.47
C ARG A 33 1.25 18.87 4.43
N PHE A 34 0.24 18.00 4.56
CA PHE A 34 -0.98 18.02 3.76
C PHE A 34 -2.15 18.79 4.42
N GLY A 35 -1.89 19.57 5.49
CA GLY A 35 -2.90 20.35 6.18
C GLY A 35 -3.85 19.54 7.07
N LEU A 36 -3.51 18.28 7.38
CA LEU A 36 -4.31 17.41 8.24
C LEU A 36 -3.78 17.39 9.66
N SER A 37 -4.68 17.27 10.65
CA SER A 37 -4.28 16.95 12.02
C SER A 37 -3.79 15.50 12.10
N THR A 38 -2.95 15.19 13.11
CA THR A 38 -2.52 13.80 13.38
C THR A 38 -3.71 12.85 13.50
N ALA A 39 -4.77 13.28 14.19
CA ALA A 39 -5.97 12.47 14.38
C ALA A 39 -6.70 12.21 13.05
N ALA A 40 -6.83 13.22 12.18
CA ALA A 40 -7.42 13.05 10.86
C ALA A 40 -6.58 12.12 9.98
N GLY A 41 -5.25 12.28 9.98
CA GLY A 41 -4.34 11.37 9.28
C GLY A 41 -4.47 9.92 9.76
N ALA A 42 -4.51 9.70 11.08
CA ALA A 42 -4.67 8.37 11.66
C ALA A 42 -6.03 7.73 11.32
N PHE A 43 -7.10 8.52 11.32
CA PHE A 43 -8.43 8.07 10.91
C PHE A 43 -8.44 7.63 9.44
N LEU A 44 -7.86 8.43 8.54
CA LEU A 44 -7.77 8.10 7.12
C LEU A 44 -6.93 6.85 6.87
N LEU A 45 -5.79 6.71 7.54
CA LEU A 45 -4.98 5.49 7.48
C LEU A 45 -5.79 4.28 7.94
N GLY A 46 -6.47 4.38 9.09
CA GLY A 46 -7.30 3.30 9.62
C GLY A 46 -8.38 2.87 8.63
N GLY A 47 -9.06 3.83 8.01
CA GLY A 47 -10.03 3.58 6.95
C GLY A 47 -9.40 2.91 5.72
N PHE A 48 -8.20 3.32 5.34
CA PHE A 48 -7.47 2.74 4.21
C PHE A 48 -7.00 1.30 4.47
N LEU A 49 -6.50 1.01 5.67
CA LEU A 49 -6.16 -0.36 6.10
C LEU A 49 -7.40 -1.25 6.23
N ALA A 50 -8.53 -0.70 6.67
CA ALA A 50 -9.81 -1.41 6.67
C ALA A 50 -10.26 -1.74 5.23
N LEU A 51 -10.09 -0.80 4.29
CA LEU A 51 -10.38 -1.04 2.87
C LEU A 51 -9.46 -2.11 2.27
N GLN A 52 -8.16 -2.10 2.60
CA GLN A 52 -7.22 -3.16 2.23
C GLN A 52 -7.70 -4.52 2.74
N SER A 53 -8.07 -4.60 4.02
CA SER A 53 -8.57 -5.84 4.64
C SER A 53 -9.86 -6.34 3.98
N LEU A 54 -10.82 -5.44 3.71
CA LEU A 54 -12.05 -5.75 2.98
C LEU A 54 -11.74 -6.31 1.58
N GLY A 55 -10.80 -5.68 0.86
CA GLY A 55 -10.31 -6.16 -0.43
C GLY A 55 -9.84 -7.61 -0.36
N LEU A 56 -8.99 -7.95 0.61
CA LEU A 56 -8.44 -9.29 0.80
C LEU A 56 -9.50 -10.32 1.17
N ILE A 57 -10.44 -9.98 2.05
CA ILE A 57 -11.58 -10.84 2.41
C ILE A 57 -12.39 -11.18 1.15
N LEU A 58 -12.74 -10.16 0.36
CA LEU A 58 -13.52 -10.34 -0.87
C LEU A 58 -12.75 -11.13 -1.93
N VAL A 59 -11.43 -10.94 -2.05
CA VAL A 59 -10.55 -11.78 -2.89
C VAL A 59 -10.61 -13.24 -2.42
N GLY A 60 -10.53 -13.48 -1.10
CA GLY A 60 -10.69 -14.78 -0.46
C GLY A 60 -12.00 -15.48 -0.83
N LEU A 61 -13.10 -14.73 -0.77
CA LEU A 61 -14.45 -15.14 -1.17
C LEU A 61 -14.67 -15.24 -2.68
N ARG A 62 -13.62 -15.03 -3.49
CA ARG A 62 -13.67 -15.05 -4.97
C ARG A 62 -14.60 -14.01 -5.58
N ARG A 63 -14.88 -12.92 -4.86
CA ARG A 63 -15.68 -11.80 -5.36
C ARG A 63 -14.83 -10.90 -6.24
N ARG A 64 -15.41 -10.47 -7.37
CA ARG A 64 -14.71 -9.60 -8.35
C ARG A 64 -14.36 -8.24 -7.74
N GLU A 65 -15.19 -7.77 -6.83
CA GLU A 65 -15.04 -6.50 -6.13
C GLU A 65 -13.76 -6.49 -5.29
N GLY A 66 -13.38 -7.63 -4.69
CA GLY A 66 -12.15 -7.74 -3.92
C GLY A 66 -10.90 -7.48 -4.76
N PHE A 67 -10.86 -8.01 -5.98
CA PHE A 67 -9.76 -7.74 -6.91
C PHE A 67 -9.67 -6.27 -7.31
N ARG A 68 -10.81 -5.59 -7.51
CA ARG A 68 -10.83 -4.16 -7.83
C ARG A 68 -10.36 -3.31 -6.65
N ILE A 69 -10.83 -3.61 -5.44
CA ILE A 69 -10.43 -2.90 -4.23
C ILE A 69 -8.92 -3.09 -4.00
N THR A 70 -8.43 -4.32 -4.06
CA THR A 70 -7.00 -4.62 -3.86
C THR A 70 -6.12 -3.94 -4.92
N LEU A 71 -6.58 -3.89 -6.18
CA LEU A 71 -5.89 -3.15 -7.24
C LEU A 71 -5.74 -1.67 -6.88
N TRP A 72 -6.84 -1.00 -6.54
CA TRP A 72 -6.81 0.44 -6.25
C TRP A 72 -6.07 0.78 -4.97
N VAL A 73 -6.20 -0.03 -3.92
CA VAL A 73 -5.41 0.10 -2.69
C VAL A 73 -3.92 0.02 -3.01
N GLY A 74 -3.49 -0.98 -3.79
CA GLY A 74 -2.08 -1.12 -4.17
C GLY A 74 -1.58 0.05 -5.02
N VAL A 75 -2.39 0.53 -5.96
CA VAL A 75 -2.06 1.72 -6.77
C VAL A 75 -1.92 2.96 -5.89
N ILE A 76 -2.83 3.20 -4.95
CA ILE A 76 -2.80 4.37 -4.08
C ILE A 76 -1.55 4.34 -3.18
N TRP A 77 -1.23 3.18 -2.57
CA TRP A 77 0.01 3.03 -1.80
C TRP A 77 1.25 3.35 -2.63
N VAL A 78 1.35 2.79 -3.84
CA VAL A 78 2.50 2.99 -4.73
C VAL A 78 2.62 4.45 -5.16
N VAL A 79 1.52 5.04 -5.63
CA VAL A 79 1.53 6.43 -6.11
C VAL A 79 1.85 7.38 -4.95
N GLY A 80 1.25 7.19 -3.78
CA GLY A 80 1.54 8.00 -2.59
C GLY A 80 3.02 7.95 -2.22
N ALA A 81 3.58 6.74 -2.08
CA ALA A 81 4.99 6.57 -1.71
C ALA A 81 5.95 7.15 -2.76
N VAL A 82 5.70 6.92 -4.05
CA VAL A 82 6.57 7.43 -5.12
C VAL A 82 6.49 8.95 -5.24
N THR A 83 5.30 9.54 -5.10
CA THR A 83 5.13 10.99 -5.25
C THR A 83 5.67 11.76 -4.05
N ASP A 84 5.44 11.28 -2.83
CA ASP A 84 5.87 11.98 -1.61
C ASP A 84 7.36 11.78 -1.32
N HIS A 85 7.91 10.60 -1.63
CA HIS A 85 9.28 10.24 -1.22
C HIS A 85 10.27 10.04 -2.37
N GLY A 86 9.79 9.76 -3.58
CA GLY A 86 10.64 9.50 -4.74
C GLY A 86 11.68 10.60 -5.00
N PRO A 87 11.30 11.89 -5.06
CA PRO A 87 12.25 12.98 -5.29
C PRO A 87 13.35 13.06 -4.22
N ALA A 88 12.99 12.87 -2.95
CA ALA A 88 13.95 12.92 -1.84
C ALA A 88 14.90 11.71 -1.83
N ILE A 89 14.40 10.52 -2.20
CA ILE A 89 15.22 9.30 -2.35
C ILE A 89 16.23 9.47 -3.49
N VAL A 90 15.78 9.91 -4.67
CA VAL A 90 16.66 10.11 -5.84
C VAL A 90 17.66 11.24 -5.59
N GLY A 91 17.26 12.29 -4.86
CA GLY A 91 18.13 13.39 -4.48
C GLY A 91 19.12 13.09 -3.35
N GLY A 92 19.08 11.90 -2.75
CA GLY A 92 19.97 11.49 -1.65
C GLY A 92 19.68 12.16 -0.30
N GLY A 93 18.58 12.92 -0.19
CA GLY A 93 18.17 13.65 1.01
C GLY A 93 17.11 12.94 1.85
N PHE A 94 16.85 11.65 1.60
CA PHE A 94 15.80 10.94 2.31
C PHE A 94 16.20 10.67 3.77
N ARG A 95 15.34 11.13 4.69
CA ARG A 95 15.45 11.02 6.15
C ARG A 95 15.86 9.62 6.64
N SER A 96 16.47 9.56 7.83
CA SER A 96 16.87 8.34 8.58
C SER A 96 17.76 7.32 7.86
N GLY A 97 18.16 7.57 6.60
CA GLY A 97 19.12 6.78 5.86
C GLY A 97 18.52 5.48 5.30
N ALA A 98 19.36 4.44 5.19
CA ALA A 98 19.03 3.20 4.48
C ALA A 98 17.75 2.46 4.96
N PRO A 99 17.38 2.43 6.25
CA PRO A 99 16.16 1.77 6.70
C PRO A 99 14.88 2.36 6.12
N SER A 100 14.76 3.70 6.09
CA SER A 100 13.58 4.36 5.54
C SER A 100 13.44 4.14 4.03
N VAL A 101 14.57 4.14 3.31
CA VAL A 101 14.58 3.78 1.87
C VAL A 101 14.09 2.35 1.68
N LEU A 102 14.55 1.41 2.50
CA LEU A 102 14.11 0.01 2.45
C LEU A 102 12.60 -0.12 2.67
N TRP A 103 12.03 0.63 3.62
CA TRP A 103 10.59 0.61 3.86
C TRP A 103 9.81 1.11 2.65
N VAL A 104 10.20 2.23 2.05
CA VAL A 104 9.55 2.76 0.84
C VAL A 104 9.66 1.79 -0.33
N LEU A 105 10.85 1.27 -0.61
CA LEU A 105 11.07 0.36 -1.73
C LEU A 105 10.32 -0.97 -1.55
N GLY A 106 10.33 -1.53 -0.35
CA GLY A 106 9.60 -2.76 -0.04
C GLY A 106 8.08 -2.57 -0.11
N LEU A 107 7.56 -1.44 0.36
CA LEU A 107 6.16 -1.05 0.19
C LEU A 107 5.80 -0.98 -1.30
N VAL A 108 6.57 -0.22 -2.09
CA VAL A 108 6.29 -0.03 -3.53
C VAL A 108 6.33 -1.37 -4.26
N ALA A 109 7.36 -2.19 -4.05
CA ALA A 109 7.50 -3.47 -4.72
C ALA A 109 6.36 -4.44 -4.40
N THR A 110 6.01 -4.58 -3.10
CA THR A 110 4.97 -5.51 -2.65
C THR A 110 3.58 -5.06 -3.07
N GLN A 111 3.26 -3.76 -2.96
CA GLN A 111 1.96 -3.20 -3.33
C GLN A 111 1.76 -3.17 -4.85
N ALA A 112 2.80 -2.85 -5.64
CA ALA A 112 2.75 -2.97 -7.10
C ALA A 112 2.50 -4.42 -7.54
N THR A 113 3.18 -5.38 -6.89
CA THR A 113 2.97 -6.82 -7.15
C THR A 113 1.53 -7.23 -6.82
N ALA A 114 1.01 -6.81 -5.67
CA ALA A 114 -0.38 -7.08 -5.28
C ALA A 114 -1.38 -6.48 -6.28
N ALA A 115 -1.16 -5.25 -6.73
CA ALA A 115 -1.99 -4.58 -7.73
C ALA A 115 -1.99 -5.32 -9.08
N LEU A 116 -0.83 -5.71 -9.59
CA LEU A 116 -0.70 -6.45 -10.85
C LEU A 116 -1.39 -7.82 -10.78
N LEU A 117 -1.19 -8.56 -9.69
CA LEU A 117 -1.84 -9.85 -9.46
C LEU A 117 -3.36 -9.68 -9.34
N ALA A 118 -3.81 -8.61 -8.67
CA ALA A 118 -5.22 -8.31 -8.50
C ALA A 118 -5.89 -8.00 -9.85
N TRP A 119 -5.23 -7.20 -10.69
CA TRP A 119 -5.68 -6.89 -12.04
C TRP A 119 -5.81 -8.16 -12.91
N GLN A 120 -4.77 -9.01 -12.92
CA GLN A 120 -4.81 -10.27 -13.65
C GLN A 120 -5.89 -11.22 -13.12
N GLY A 121 -6.04 -11.33 -11.80
CA GLY A 121 -7.07 -12.14 -11.15
C GLY A 121 -8.48 -11.69 -11.48
N GLY A 122 -8.74 -10.38 -11.43
CA GLY A 122 -10.03 -9.79 -11.79
C GLY A 122 -10.41 -10.01 -13.25
N ARG A 123 -9.45 -9.93 -14.18
CA ARG A 123 -9.68 -10.23 -15.60
C ARG A 123 -10.06 -11.68 -15.85
N ARG A 124 -9.45 -12.63 -15.13
CA ARG A 124 -9.75 -14.07 -15.30
C ARG A 124 -11.08 -14.50 -14.73
N LEU A 125 -11.65 -13.76 -13.78
CA LEU A 125 -13.02 -14.00 -13.31
C LEU A 125 -14.09 -13.52 -14.31
N ARG A 126 -13.74 -12.75 -15.34
CA ARG A 126 -14.67 -12.29 -16.39
C ARG A 126 -14.91 -13.31 -17.49
N LYS A 127 -13.98 -14.25 -17.66
CA LYS A 127 -14.12 -15.41 -18.55
C LYS A 127 -14.73 -16.56 -17.76
#